data_AF-W1JAA7-F1
#
_entry.id   AF-W1JAA7-F1
#
_cell.length_a   1.000
_cell.length_b   1.000
_cell.length_c   1.000
_cell.angle_alpha   90.00
_cell.angle_beta   90.00
_cell.angle_gamma   90.00
#
_symmetry.space_group_name_H-M   'P 1'
#
loop_
_entity.id
_entity.type
_entity.pdbx_description
1 polymer ?
#
loop_
_entity_poly.entity_id
_entity_poly.type
_entity_poly.pdbx_seq_one_letter_code
_entity_poly.pdbx_strand_id
1 'polypeptide(L)' 'MGYDQRIPAQKAPFNSHEQTVFYNRKTKNYITPDVDGHNITNSWKMMDKKGKRMGTYDSELNRIKD' A
#
# COMPACT_ATOMS: atom_id res chain seq x y z
N MET A 1 -10.31 -7.93 -0.73
CA MET A 1 -9.50 -6.81 -1.29
C MET A 1 -8.64 -7.21 -2.50
N GLY A 2 -8.40 -8.50 -2.80
CA GLY A 2 -7.69 -8.92 -4.02
C GLY A 2 -6.17 -8.64 -4.00
N TYR A 3 -5.63 -8.40 -2.81
CA TYR A 3 -4.21 -8.20 -2.52
C TYR A 3 -3.59 -9.52 -2.02
N ASP A 4 -3.82 -10.58 -2.79
CA ASP A 4 -3.52 -11.95 -2.35
C ASP A 4 -2.02 -12.28 -2.49
N GLN A 5 -1.26 -11.40 -3.15
CA GLN A 5 0.17 -11.54 -3.34
C GLN A 5 0.94 -10.65 -2.36
N ARG A 6 1.45 -11.26 -1.29
CA ARG A 6 2.44 -10.65 -0.41
C ARG A 6 3.81 -10.63 -1.09
N ILE A 7 4.44 -9.46 -1.15
CA ILE A 7 5.77 -9.26 -1.71
C ILE A 7 6.67 -8.69 -0.59
N PRO A 8 7.88 -9.23 -0.39
CA PRO A 8 8.83 -8.65 0.55
C PRO A 8 9.24 -7.25 0.09
N ALA A 9 9.47 -6.34 1.06
CA ALA A 9 9.87 -4.94 0.83
C ALA A 9 10.95 -4.77 -0.25
N GLN A 10 11.95 -5.64 -0.23
CA GLN A 10 13.11 -5.65 -1.13
C GLN A 10 12.78 -5.90 -2.61
N LYS A 11 11.59 -6.46 -2.91
CA LYS A 11 11.12 -6.72 -4.28
C LYS A 11 10.15 -5.65 -4.79
N ALA A 12 9.73 -4.71 -3.93
CA ALA A 12 8.88 -3.62 -4.35
C ALA A 12 9.70 -2.55 -5.10
N PRO A 13 9.14 -1.87 -6.10
CA PRO A 13 9.84 -0.81 -6.83
C PRO A 13 10.01 0.49 -6.00
N PHE A 14 9.76 0.44 -4.69
CA PHE A 14 9.83 1.57 -3.76
C PHE A 14 10.31 1.10 -2.38
N ASN A 15 10.89 2.02 -1.60
CA ASN A 15 11.31 1.72 -0.23
C ASN A 15 10.09 1.71 0.70
N SER A 16 9.67 0.52 1.14
CA SER A 16 8.58 0.35 2.11
C SER A 16 9.05 0.35 3.57
N HIS A 17 10.32 0.68 3.86
CA HIS A 17 10.89 0.67 5.22
C HIS A 17 10.71 -0.69 5.90
N GLU A 18 11.06 -1.76 5.18
CA GLU A 18 10.92 -3.17 5.62
C GLU A 18 9.48 -3.64 5.85
N GLN A 19 8.49 -2.80 5.55
CA GLN A 19 7.09 -3.19 5.67
C GLN A 19 6.71 -4.15 4.55
N THR A 20 5.79 -5.04 4.91
CA THR A 20 5.16 -5.94 3.96
C THR A 20 4.41 -5.15 2.89
N VAL A 21 4.66 -5.51 1.63
CA VAL A 21 3.95 -4.94 0.48
C VAL A 21 2.96 -5.97 -0.04
N PHE A 22 1.74 -5.55 -0.32
CA PHE A 22 0.79 -6.39 -1.03
C PHE A 22 0.58 -5.87 -2.45
N TYR A 23 0.52 -6.76 -3.42
CA TYR A 23 0.32 -6.43 -4.82
C TYR A 23 -1.03 -6.94 -5.32
N ASN A 24 -1.80 -6.06 -5.94
CA ASN A 24 -3.03 -6.41 -6.63
C ASN A 24 -2.76 -6.53 -8.13
N ARG A 25 -2.85 -7.75 -8.67
CA ARG A 25 -2.62 -8.02 -10.10
C ARG A 25 -3.67 -7.40 -11.02
N LYS A 26 -4.90 -7.21 -10.55
CA LYS A 26 -6.01 -6.66 -11.35
C LYS A 26 -5.82 -5.17 -11.60
N THR A 27 -5.52 -4.41 -10.56
CA THR A 27 -5.30 -2.96 -10.66
C THR A 27 -3.85 -2.60 -10.96
N LYS A 28 -2.91 -3.55 -10.76
CA LYS A 28 -1.46 -3.37 -10.87
C LYS A 28 -0.89 -2.36 -9.86
N ASN A 29 -1.52 -2.25 -8.70
CA ASN A 29 -1.09 -1.35 -7.62
C ASN A 29 -0.56 -2.12 -6.42
N TYR A 30 0.23 -1.44 -5.60
CA TYR A 30 0.76 -1.95 -4.35
C TYR A 30 0.10 -1.23 -3.17
N ILE A 31 -0.09 -1.93 -2.05
CA ILE A 31 -0.43 -1.32 -0.77
C ILE A 31 0.56 -1.71 0.30
N THR A 32 0.81 -0.80 1.23
CA THR A 32 1.57 -1.04 2.45
C THR A 32 0.77 -0.54 3.64
N PRO A 33 0.82 -1.22 4.80
CA PRO A 33 0.13 -0.73 5.99
C PRO A 33 0.70 0.65 6.38
N ASP A 34 -0.16 1.61 6.69
CA ASP A 34 0.27 2.92 7.16
C ASP A 34 0.56 2.87 8.66
N VAL A 35 1.80 2.53 9.01
CA VAL A 35 2.26 2.43 10.41
C VAL A 35 2.66 3.78 11.01
N ASP A 36 2.65 4.87 10.24
CA ASP A 36 3.04 6.21 10.74
C ASP A 36 1.97 6.84 11.67
N GLY A 37 0.93 6.09 12.06
CA GLY A 37 0.15 6.40 13.26
C GLY A 37 -0.51 7.78 13.28
N HIS A 38 -0.84 8.34 12.11
CA HIS A 38 -1.57 9.61 12.06
C HIS A 38 -3.08 9.33 12.11
N ASN A 39 -3.59 9.06 13.32
CA ASN A 39 -5.02 9.05 13.70
C ASN A 39 -5.98 8.11 12.95
N ILE A 40 -5.49 7.29 12.02
CA ILE A 40 -6.31 6.37 11.23
C ILE A 40 -5.82 4.96 11.49
N THR A 41 -6.59 4.21 12.26
CA THR A 41 -6.31 2.79 12.53
C THR A 41 -6.57 1.98 11.25
N ASN A 42 -5.66 1.08 10.89
CA ASN A 42 -5.77 0.17 9.74
C ASN A 42 -5.85 0.85 8.36
N SER A 43 -5.16 1.97 8.16
CA SER A 43 -5.00 2.57 6.83
C SER A 43 -3.92 1.90 5.97
N TRP A 44 -4.01 2.12 4.66
CA TRP A 44 -3.10 1.63 3.65
C TRP A 44 -2.50 2.81 2.85
N LYS A 45 -1.19 2.80 2.61
CA LYS A 45 -0.58 3.65 1.58
C LYS A 45 -0.61 2.90 0.26
N MET A 46 -1.20 3.48 -0.78
CA MET A 46 -1.22 2.89 -2.11
C MET A 46 -0.13 3.49 -2.99
N MET A 47 0.56 2.63 -3.73
CA MET A 47 1.56 2.98 -4.73
C MET A 47 1.14 2.43 -6.08
N ASP A 48 1.41 3.18 -7.16
CA ASP A 48 1.22 2.71 -8.52
C ASP A 48 2.24 1.61 -8.89
N LYS A 49 2.09 1.01 -10.07
CA LYS A 49 3.03 0.00 -10.59
C LYS A 49 4.50 0.48 -10.68
N LYS A 50 4.74 1.79 -10.68
CA LYS A 50 6.05 2.44 -10.77
C LYS A 50 6.60 2.84 -9.38
N GLY A 51 5.86 2.57 -8.30
CA GLY A 51 6.24 2.95 -6.94
C GLY A 51 5.93 4.39 -6.56
N LYS A 52 5.11 5.11 -7.35
CA LYS A 52 4.65 6.45 -7.02
C LYS A 52 3.46 6.38 -6.07
N ARG A 53 3.51 7.14 -4.97
CA ARG A 53 2.41 7.27 -4.02
C ARG A 53 1.17 7.85 -4.70
N MET A 54 0.06 7.13 -4.55
CA MET A 54 -1.26 7.53 -5.04
C MET A 54 -2.14 8.13 -3.95
N GLY A 55 -1.83 7.86 -2.68
CA GLY A 55 -2.55 8.41 -1.54
C GLY A 55 -2.61 7.44 -0.36
N THR A 56 -3.32 7.87 0.67
CA THR A 56 -3.66 7.05 1.84
C THR A 56 -5.13 6.63 1.75
N TYR A 57 -5.38 5.38 2.07
CA TYR A 57 -6.66 4.71 1.95
C TYR A 57 -7.07 4.12 3.31
N ASP A 58 -8.36 4.01 3.57
CA ASP A 58 -8.87 3.32 4.76
C ASP A 58 -8.75 1.79 4.61
N SER A 59 -9.19 1.06 5.64
CA SER A 59 -9.17 -0.40 5.65
C SER A 59 -9.98 -1.02 4.51
N GLU A 60 -10.96 -0.32 3.95
CA GLU A 60 -11.80 -0.79 2.84
C GLU A 60 -11.27 -0.36 1.46
N LEU A 61 -10.15 0.35 1.42
CA LEU A 61 -9.54 0.95 0.23
C LEU A 61 -10.33 2.12 -0.36
N ASN A 62 -11.04 2.87 0.47
CA ASN A 62 -11.54 4.20 0.12
C ASN A 62 -10.44 5.23 0.36
N ARG A 63 -10.26 6.14 -0.60
CA ARG A 63 -9.20 7.18 -0.50
C ARG A 63 -9.57 8.19 0.58
N ILE A 64 -8.69 8.38 1.55
CA ILE A 64 -8.85 9.36 2.63
C ILE A 64 -8.16 10.67 2.28
N LYS A 65 -6.92 10.60 1.77
CA LYS A 65 -6.07 11.77 1.50
C LYS A 65 -5.03 11.47 0.41
N ASP A 66 -4.49 12.52 -0.18
CA ASP A 66 -3.31 12.48 -1.07
C ASP A 66 -2.02 12.50 -0.22
#